data_AF-A0AAU9UD33-F1
#
_entry.id   AF-A0AAU9UD33-F1
#
_cell.length_a   1.000
_cell.length_b   1.000
_cell.length_c   1.000
_cell.angle_alpha   90.00
_cell.angle_beta   90.00
_cell.angle_gamma   90.00
#
_symmetry.space_group_name_H-M   'P 1'
#
loop_
_entity.id
_entity.type
_entity.pdbx_description
1 polymer ?
#
loop_
_entity_poly.entity_id
_entity_poly.type
_entity_poly.pdbx_seq_one_letter_code
_entity_poly.pdbx_strand_id
1 'polypeptide(L)'
;MDAPHFEEWFAKVLTKLQPNDVIVLDNASYHSRRLEKTPTFAWKKDAIQNWLRAKNIPFDDDEVKRQLMEKVSNVKENFKSIVIDQMAEQKGVTVLRLPPYHCEINPIELIWADIKGYVARLLLNSQI
;
A
#
# COMPACT_ATOMS: atom_id res chain seq x y z
N MET A 1 0.48 -8.22 -12.42
CA MET A 1 -0.31 -7.00 -12.13
C MET A 1 0.66 -5.93 -11.62
N ASP A 2 0.50 -4.69 -12.06
CA ASP A 2 1.29 -3.54 -11.59
C ASP A 2 0.37 -2.52 -10.88
N ALA A 3 0.95 -1.46 -10.31
CA ALA A 3 0.19 -0.47 -9.54
C ALA A 3 -0.86 0.28 -10.39
N PRO A 4 -0.56 0.79 -11.60
CA PRO A 4 -1.57 1.46 -12.43
C PRO A 4 -2.78 0.60 -12.77
N HIS A 5 -2.56 -0.65 -13.20
CA HIS A 5 -3.67 -1.56 -13.54
C HIS A 5 -4.47 -1.94 -12.29
N PHE A 6 -3.79 -2.10 -11.14
CA PHE A 6 -4.48 -2.35 -9.88
C PHE A 6 -5.33 -1.15 -9.46
N GLU A 7 -4.81 0.08 -9.57
CA GLU A 7 -5.54 1.31 -9.25
C GLU A 7 -6.81 1.47 -10.10
N GLU A 8 -6.73 1.18 -11.40
CA GLU A 8 -7.91 1.20 -12.28
C GLU A 8 -8.97 0.18 -11.87
N TRP A 9 -8.54 -1.05 -11.58
CA TRP A 9 -9.44 -2.09 -11.07
C TRP A 9 -10.03 -1.70 -9.70
N PHE A 10 -9.21 -1.17 -8.80
CA PHE A 10 -9.61 -0.76 -7.46
C PHE A 10 -10.66 0.35 -7.50
N ALA A 11 -10.50 1.32 -8.41
CA ALA A 11 -11.52 2.35 -8.65
C ALA A 11 -12.88 1.74 -9.02
N LYS A 12 -12.90 0.71 -9.89
CA LYS A 12 -14.14 0.00 -10.28
C LYS A 12 -14.74 -0.75 -9.08
N VAL A 13 -13.91 -1.35 -8.23
CA VAL A 13 -14.38 -2.02 -7.00
C VAL A 13 -15.01 -1.03 -6.04
N LEU A 14 -14.37 0.11 -5.80
CA LEU A 14 -14.89 1.15 -4.90
C LEU A 14 -16.28 1.67 -5.30
N THR A 15 -16.64 1.63 -6.59
CA THR A 15 -18.00 2.02 -7.03
C THR A 15 -19.10 1.09 -6.51
N LYS A 16 -18.74 -0.12 -6.07
CA LYS A 16 -19.66 -1.15 -5.59
C LYS A 16 -19.79 -1.19 -4.06
N LEU A 17 -18.96 -0.41 -3.36
CA LEU A 17 -18.89 -0.40 -1.90
C LEU A 17 -19.64 0.80 -1.33
N GLN A 18 -20.07 0.65 -0.07
CA GLN A 18 -20.73 1.69 0.69
C GLN A 18 -19.76 2.33 1.70
N PRO A 19 -20.03 3.56 2.16
CA PRO A 19 -19.29 4.13 3.28
C PRO A 19 -19.32 3.21 4.51
N ASN A 20 -18.20 3.11 5.21
CA ASN A 20 -17.90 2.20 6.33
C ASN A 20 -17.64 0.73 5.96
N ASP A 21 -17.66 0.36 4.67
CA ASP A 21 -17.15 -0.95 4.26
C ASP A 21 -15.65 -1.07 4.54
N VAL A 22 -15.21 -2.31 4.74
CA VAL A 22 -13.80 -2.65 4.98
C VAL A 22 -13.29 -3.52 3.85
N ILE A 23 -12.19 -3.09 3.21
CA ILE A 23 -11.44 -3.89 2.25
C ILE A 23 -10.24 -4.50 2.97
N VAL A 24 -10.12 -5.82 2.92
CA VAL A 24 -8.94 -6.53 3.43
C VAL A 24 -7.97 -6.79 2.28
N LEU A 25 -6.71 -6.36 2.41
CA LEU A 25 -5.66 -6.55 1.42
C LEU A 25 -4.45 -7.27 2.03
N ASP A 26 -3.81 -8.12 1.23
CA ASP A 26 -2.49 -8.65 1.51
C ASP A 26 -1.38 -7.62 1.19
N ASN A 27 -0.14 -7.95 1.51
CA ASN A 27 1.00 -7.04 1.38
C ASN A 27 1.70 -7.11 0.01
N ALA A 28 0.93 -7.22 -1.07
CA ALA A 28 1.50 -7.17 -2.42
C ALA A 28 2.15 -5.79 -2.70
N SER A 29 3.29 -5.80 -3.39
CA SER A 29 4.09 -4.59 -3.61
C SER A 29 3.33 -3.49 -4.37
N TYR A 30 2.44 -3.87 -5.28
CA TYR A 30 1.60 -2.96 -6.05
C TYR A 30 0.46 -2.33 -5.23
N HIS A 31 0.13 -2.86 -4.04
CA HIS A 31 -0.81 -2.23 -3.09
C HIS A 31 -0.20 -1.06 -2.32
N SER A 32 1.11 -0.82 -2.46
CA SER A 32 1.87 0.07 -1.59
C SER A 32 2.52 1.22 -2.37
N ARG A 33 2.01 1.56 -3.57
CA ARG A 33 2.51 2.71 -4.31
C ARG A 33 2.27 3.98 -3.48
N ARG A 34 3.36 4.66 -3.14
CA ARG A 34 3.32 5.93 -2.43
C ARG A 34 2.94 7.05 -3.39
N LEU A 35 2.12 7.97 -2.91
CA LEU A 35 1.78 9.20 -3.64
C LEU A 35 3.00 10.11 -3.77
N GLU A 36 3.79 10.19 -2.71
CA GLU A 36 5.01 10.97 -2.69
C GLU A 36 6.24 10.14 -2.33
N LYS A 37 7.39 10.57 -2.87
CA LYS A 37 8.67 10.01 -2.49
C LYS A 37 9.17 10.73 -1.25
N THR A 38 9.41 9.97 -0.19
CA THR A 38 10.09 10.44 1.01
C THR A 38 11.61 10.39 0.81
N PRO A 39 12.38 11.35 1.36
CA PRO A 39 13.83 11.35 1.22
C PRO A 39 14.48 10.07 1.76
N THR A 40 15.55 9.63 1.11
CA THR A 40 16.39 8.50 1.53
C THR A 40 17.85 8.93 1.61
N PHE A 41 18.71 8.11 2.23
CA PHE A 41 20.15 8.38 2.25
C PHE A 41 20.80 8.43 0.85
N ALA A 42 20.11 7.99 -0.21
CA ALA A 42 20.57 8.16 -1.59
C ALA A 42 20.40 9.60 -2.11
N TRP A 43 19.52 10.40 -1.51
CA TRP A 43 19.26 11.79 -1.95
C TRP A 43 20.42 12.72 -1.59
N LYS A 44 20.61 13.77 -2.39
CA LYS A 44 21.56 14.85 -2.08
C LYS A 44 21.06 15.69 -0.89
N LYS A 45 21.97 16.30 -0.11
CA LYS A 45 21.62 17.13 1.05
C LYS A 45 20.60 18.21 0.66
N ASP A 46 20.86 18.93 -0.43
CA ASP A 46 19.99 20.00 -0.92
C ASP A 46 18.57 19.50 -1.27
N ALA A 47 18.46 18.29 -1.84
CA ALA A 47 17.16 17.69 -2.14
C ALA A 47 16.38 17.33 -0.87
N ILE A 48 17.06 16.89 0.18
CA ILE A 48 16.46 16.62 1.49
C ILE A 48 15.99 17.94 2.13
N GLN A 49 16.81 18.99 2.09
CA GLN A 49 16.46 20.32 2.58
C GLN A 49 15.26 20.90 1.83
N ASN A 50 15.23 20.80 0.51
CA ASN A 50 14.08 21.25 -0.29
C ASN A 50 12.79 20.50 0.07
N TRP A 51 12.88 19.19 0.32
CA TRP A 51 11.72 18.42 0.77
C TRP A 51 11.24 18.89 2.15
N LEU A 52 12.16 19.13 3.10
CA LEU A 52 11.82 19.67 4.43
C LEU A 52 11.19 21.07 4.33
N ARG A 53 11.74 21.97 3.49
CA ARG A 53 11.15 23.30 3.22
C ARG A 53 9.74 23.17 2.65
N ALA A 54 9.53 22.30 1.66
CA ALA A 54 8.22 22.09 1.03
C ALA A 54 7.17 21.55 2.01
N LYS A 55 7.59 20.78 3.02
CA LYS A 55 6.73 20.27 4.10
C LYS A 55 6.65 21.20 5.31
N ASN A 56 7.26 22.38 5.24
CA ASN A 56 7.33 23.37 6.31
C ASN A 56 7.91 22.82 7.63
N ILE A 57 8.92 21.94 7.52
CA ILE A 57 9.60 21.34 8.66
C ILE A 57 10.85 22.16 8.98
N PRO A 58 11.02 22.66 10.22
CA PRO A 58 12.20 23.43 10.59
C PRO A 58 13.50 22.61 10.54
N PHE A 59 14.51 23.16 9.88
CA PHE A 59 15.88 22.63 9.87
C PHE A 59 16.89 23.77 9.80
N ASP A 60 18.13 23.47 10.16
CA ASP A 60 19.25 24.40 10.05
C ASP A 60 20.03 24.10 8.77
N ASP A 61 20.48 25.13 8.04
CA ASP A 61 21.25 24.95 6.83
C ASP A 61 22.61 24.26 7.10
N ASP A 62 23.13 24.42 8.32
CA ASP A 62 24.38 23.80 8.78
C ASP A 62 24.21 22.33 9.22
N GLU A 63 22.98 21.84 9.40
CA GLU A 63 22.72 20.45 9.82
C GLU A 63 23.33 19.45 8.83
N VAL A 64 23.98 18.42 9.36
CA VAL A 64 24.54 17.35 8.53
C VAL A 64 23.44 16.43 8.04
N LYS A 65 23.69 15.73 6.92
CA LYS A 65 22.71 14.83 6.28
C LYS A 65 22.06 13.83 7.25
N ARG A 66 22.80 13.35 8.26
CA ARG A 66 22.26 12.46 9.30
C ARG A 66 21.18 13.13 10.15
N GLN A 67 21.40 14.36 10.61
CA GLN A 67 20.44 15.13 11.42
C GLN A 67 19.17 15.44 10.61
N LEU A 68 19.32 15.83 9.34
CA LEU A 68 18.19 16.03 8.44
C LEU A 68 17.37 14.73 8.26
N MET A 69 18.04 13.58 8.12
CA MET A 69 17.38 12.28 8.00
C MET A 69 16.69 11.83 9.30
N GLU A 70 17.19 12.20 10.48
CA GLU A 70 16.50 11.96 11.76
C GLU A 70 15.17 12.72 11.81
N LYS A 71 15.15 13.99 11.39
CA LYS A 71 13.90 14.76 11.26
C LYS A 71 12.94 14.13 10.27
N VAL A 72 13.44 13.76 9.09
CA VAL A 72 12.63 13.02 8.10
C VAL A 72 12.10 11.73 8.71
N SER A 73 12.88 10.98 9.49
CA SER A 73 12.42 9.74 10.10
C SER A 73 11.30 9.93 11.13
N ASN A 74 11.31 11.05 11.85
CA ASN A 74 10.26 11.39 12.83
C ASN A 74 8.95 11.78 12.15
N VAL A 75 9.00 12.30 10.92
CA VAL A 75 7.80 12.76 10.20
C VAL A 75 7.37 11.84 9.06
N LYS A 76 8.23 10.91 8.60
CA LYS A 76 8.00 10.14 7.36
C LYS A 76 6.68 9.38 7.40
N GLU A 77 6.26 8.89 8.57
CA GLU A 77 5.02 8.13 8.72
C GLU A 77 3.80 8.97 8.33
N ASN A 78 3.82 10.28 8.63
CA ASN A 78 2.75 11.22 8.27
C ASN A 78 2.65 11.44 6.74
N PHE A 79 3.71 11.10 6.01
CA PHE A 79 3.84 11.29 4.56
C PHE A 79 3.88 9.95 3.80
N LYS A 80 3.58 8.83 4.46
CA LYS A 80 3.40 7.53 3.81
C LYS A 80 1.97 7.37 3.28
N SER A 81 1.44 8.38 2.62
CA SER A 81 0.14 8.24 1.96
C SER A 81 0.27 7.24 0.79
N ILE A 82 -0.49 6.15 0.90
CA ILE A 82 -0.61 5.15 -0.15
C ILE A 82 -1.81 5.54 -1.02
N VAL A 83 -1.64 5.44 -2.35
CA VAL A 83 -2.63 5.88 -3.33
C VAL A 83 -3.99 5.24 -3.08
N ILE A 84 -4.01 3.91 -2.92
CA ILE A 84 -5.25 3.16 -2.75
C ILE A 84 -5.95 3.45 -1.42
N ASP A 85 -5.17 3.76 -0.37
CA ASP A 85 -5.73 4.11 0.94
C ASP A 85 -6.46 5.46 0.84
N GLN A 86 -5.89 6.43 0.12
CA GLN A 86 -6.58 7.70 -0.16
C GLN A 86 -7.82 7.52 -1.05
N MET A 87 -7.76 6.66 -2.06
CA MET A 87 -8.92 6.37 -2.92
C MET A 87 -10.08 5.79 -2.10
N ALA A 88 -9.78 4.90 -1.16
CA ALA A 88 -10.77 4.31 -0.27
C ALA A 88 -11.31 5.33 0.74
N GLU A 89 -10.43 6.13 1.37
CA GLU A 89 -10.80 7.17 2.33
C GLU A 89 -11.75 8.21 1.71
N GLN A 90 -11.54 8.61 0.45
CA GLN A 90 -12.44 9.50 -0.28
C GLN A 90 -13.86 8.94 -0.46
N LYS A 91 -14.04 7.62 -0.36
CA LYS A 91 -15.33 6.93 -0.39
C LYS A 91 -15.86 6.57 1.00
N GLY A 92 -15.12 6.91 2.06
CA GLY A 92 -15.44 6.49 3.42
C GLY A 92 -15.22 5.00 3.65
N VAL A 93 -14.39 4.34 2.84
CA VAL A 93 -14.07 2.91 2.94
C VAL A 93 -12.75 2.75 3.68
N THR A 94 -12.67 1.78 4.58
CA THR A 94 -11.44 1.49 5.33
C THR A 94 -10.63 0.38 4.67
N VAL A 95 -9.32 0.57 4.52
CA VAL A 95 -8.41 -0.48 4.05
C VAL A 95 -7.70 -1.11 5.25
N LEU A 96 -7.87 -2.42 5.42
CA LEU A 96 -7.20 -3.22 6.44
C LEU A 96 -6.12 -4.09 5.79
N ARG A 97 -4.88 -3.99 6.26
CA ARG A 97 -3.74 -4.75 5.75
C ARG A 97 -3.45 -5.95 6.65
N LEU A 98 -3.29 -7.12 6.05
CA LEU A 98 -2.93 -8.33 6.78
C LEU A 98 -1.49 -8.27 7.30
N PRO A 99 -1.19 -8.93 8.42
CA PRO A 99 0.18 -9.15 8.85
C PRO A 99 1.00 -9.88 7.76
N PRO A 100 2.28 -9.53 7.56
CA PRO A 100 3.15 -10.24 6.62
C PRO A 100 3.24 -11.72 6.97
N TYR A 101 3.24 -12.59 5.96
CA TYR A 101 3.42 -14.06 6.09
C TYR A 101 2.30 -14.82 6.80
N HIS A 102 1.13 -14.22 6.97
CA HIS A 102 -0.05 -14.85 7.58
C HIS A 102 -1.17 -15.07 6.56
N CYS A 103 -0.94 -15.96 5.59
CA CYS A 103 -1.91 -16.25 4.52
C CYS A 103 -3.16 -16.98 5.04
N GLU A 104 -3.08 -17.64 6.19
CA GLU A 104 -4.20 -18.28 6.89
C GLU A 104 -5.29 -17.29 7.31
N ILE A 105 -4.94 -16.00 7.42
CA ILE A 105 -5.88 -14.92 7.76
C ILE A 105 -6.53 -14.34 6.49
N ASN A 106 -6.08 -14.72 5.29
CA ASN A 106 -6.61 -14.20 4.03
C ASN A 106 -7.80 -15.07 3.54
N PRO A 107 -9.05 -14.59 3.64
CA PRO A 107 -10.22 -15.43 3.32
C PRO A 107 -10.25 -15.89 1.86
N ILE A 108 -9.61 -15.14 0.94
CA ILE A 108 -9.55 -15.53 -0.47
C ILE A 108 -8.73 -16.80 -0.68
N GLU A 109 -7.72 -17.06 0.15
CA GLU A 109 -6.88 -18.27 0.04
C GLU A 109 -7.68 -19.52 0.40
N LEU A 110 -8.58 -19.42 1.38
CA LEU A 110 -9.49 -20.50 1.75
C LEU A 110 -10.45 -20.83 0.61
N ILE A 111 -11.07 -19.79 0.01
CA ILE A 111 -11.96 -19.96 -1.14
C ILE A 111 -11.20 -20.56 -2.33
N TRP A 112 -9.96 -20.12 -2.58
CA TRP A 112 -9.12 -20.68 -3.63
C TRP A 112 -8.76 -22.15 -3.40
N ALA A 113 -8.52 -22.56 -2.15
CA ALA A 113 -8.26 -23.95 -1.83
C ALA A 113 -9.47 -24.84 -2.20
N ASP A 114 -10.68 -24.39 -1.86
CA ASP A 114 -11.92 -25.09 -2.19
C ASP A 114 -12.14 -25.20 -3.71
N ILE A 115 -11.97 -24.10 -4.44
CA ILE A 115 -12.10 -24.06 -5.90
C ILE A 115 -11.07 -24.98 -6.56
N LYS A 116 -9.80 -24.92 -6.14
CA LYS A 116 -8.74 -25.81 -6.66
C LYS A 116 -9.09 -27.27 -6.44
N GLY A 117 -9.58 -27.63 -5.24
CA GLY A 117 -10.01 -28.99 -4.93
C GLY A 117 -11.19 -29.45 -5.78
N TYR A 118 -12.17 -28.57 -6.01
CA TYR A 118 -13.30 -28.85 -6.89
C TYR A 118 -12.87 -29.09 -8.34
N VAL A 119 -12.05 -28.20 -8.90
CA VAL A 119 -11.54 -28.32 -10.27
C VAL A 119 -10.70 -29.59 -10.44
N ALA A 120 -9.85 -29.93 -9.46
CA ALA A 120 -9.06 -31.16 -9.49
C ALA A 120 -9.94 -32.42 -9.56
N ARG A 121 -11.03 -32.48 -8.78
CA ARG A 121 -11.98 -33.60 -8.82
C ARG A 121 -12.71 -33.68 -10.17
N LEU A 122 -13.12 -32.54 -10.74
CA LEU A 122 -13.75 -32.52 -12.06
C LEU A 122 -12.81 -33.08 -13.14
N LEU A 123 -11.54 -32.66 -13.13
CA LEU A 123 -10.56 -33.11 -14.11
C LEU A 123 -10.26 -34.61 -13.99
N LEU A 124 -10.19 -35.15 -12.77
CA LEU A 124 -10.01 -36.58 -12.54
C LEU A 124 -11.21 -37.40 -13.03
N ASN A 125 -12.43 -36.92 -12.78
CA ASN A 125 -13.66 -37.58 -13.20
C ASN A 125 -13.94 -37.47 -14.71
N SER A 126 -13.25 -36.55 -15.41
CA SER A 126 -13.37 -36.37 -16.87
C SER A 126 -12.36 -37.22 -17.67
N GLN A 127 -11.46 -37.94 -16.97
CA GLN A 127 -10.45 -38.82 -17.57
C GLN A 127 -10.78 -40.32 -17.42
N ILE A 128 -11.99 -40.65 -16.94
CA ILE A 128 -12.56 -42.01 -16.84
C ILE A 128 -13.79 -42.05 -17.74
#